data_AF-A0AAU4HZS1-F1
#
_entry.id   AF-A0AAU4HZS1-F1
#
_cell.length_a   1.000
_cell.length_b   1.000
_cell.length_c   1.000
_cell.angle_alpha   90.00
_cell.angle_beta   90.00
_cell.angle_gamma   90.00
#
_symmetry.space_group_name_H-M   'P 1'
#
loop_
_entity.id
_entity.type
_entity.pdbx_description
1 polymer ?
#
loop_
_entity_poly.entity_id
_entity_poly.type
_entity_poly.pdbx_seq_one_letter_code
_entity_poly.pdbx_strand_id
1 'polypeptide(L)'
;MTDNSASDVLALRATASGFDAVRDKLPITSDPNRPLENVAVARQLSALGTLLTELADEVLFRAAEHRRDGHTAPAIMAFAAAVRPASEAATALGVVAHRLAARDQAEQIGDAPGARDECDYDRLVAGNALGMADKALRQTAEDLRAAAAATSPSSASADAARSRSTTATTSPMPPPAAAPPAVHPYRIARGR
;
A
#
# COMPACT_ATOMS: atom_id res chain seq x y z
N MET A 1 -21.29 -5.82 -1.36
CA MET A 1 -20.15 -6.01 -2.29
C MET A 1 -19.23 -4.79 -2.22
N THR A 2 -18.80 -4.44 -1.00
CA THR A 2 -18.06 -3.20 -0.66
C THR A 2 -16.87 -3.48 0.27
N ASP A 3 -16.71 -4.72 0.74
CA ASP A 3 -15.82 -5.04 1.84
C ASP A 3 -14.37 -5.24 1.36
N ASN A 4 -14.17 -5.72 0.12
CA ASN A 4 -12.83 -5.97 -0.42
C ASN A 4 -12.05 -4.66 -0.67
N SER A 5 -12.69 -3.60 -1.17
CA SER A 5 -12.00 -2.32 -1.39
C SER A 5 -11.56 -1.66 -0.09
N ALA A 6 -12.33 -1.81 1.00
CA ALA A 6 -11.92 -1.32 2.32
C ALA A 6 -10.73 -2.12 2.87
N SER A 7 -10.77 -3.45 2.72
CA SER A 7 -9.66 -4.34 3.08
C SER A 7 -8.37 -4.00 2.32
N ASP A 8 -8.47 -3.80 0.99
CA ASP A 8 -7.33 -3.43 0.14
C ASP A 8 -6.71 -2.10 0.54
N VAL A 9 -7.52 -1.08 0.80
CA VAL A 9 -7.04 0.24 1.25
C VAL A 9 -6.31 0.13 2.59
N LEU A 10 -6.82 -0.67 3.53
CA LEU A 10 -6.18 -0.89 4.82
C LEU A 10 -4.85 -1.63 4.66
N ALA A 11 -4.81 -2.68 3.86
CA ALA A 11 -3.60 -3.44 3.60
C ALA A 11 -2.51 -2.57 2.96
N LEU A 12 -2.84 -1.82 1.90
CA LEU A 12 -1.90 -0.92 1.23
C LEU A 12 -1.31 0.13 2.20
N ARG A 13 -2.14 0.71 3.08
CA ARG A 13 -1.68 1.66 4.11
C ARG A 13 -0.82 1.00 5.18
N ALA A 14 -1.17 -0.20 5.61
CA ALA A 14 -0.40 -0.95 6.61
C ALA A 14 0.99 -1.27 6.07
N THR A 15 1.08 -1.80 4.84
CA THR A 15 2.35 -2.09 4.18
C THR A 15 3.19 -0.82 3.99
N ALA A 16 2.58 0.28 3.54
CA ALA A 16 3.27 1.56 3.41
C ALA A 16 3.88 2.03 4.74
N SER A 17 3.12 1.90 5.84
CA SER A 17 3.58 2.24 7.18
C SER A 17 4.74 1.36 7.64
N GLY A 18 4.75 0.08 7.25
CA GLY A 18 5.87 -0.83 7.48
C GLY A 18 7.17 -0.33 6.81
N PHE A 19 7.09 0.10 5.55
CA PHE A 19 8.25 0.66 4.84
C PHE A 19 8.74 1.97 5.45
N ASP A 20 7.84 2.87 5.86
CA ASP A 20 8.21 4.08 6.60
C ASP A 20 8.92 3.73 7.93
N ALA A 21 8.45 2.71 8.65
CA ALA A 21 9.07 2.29 9.90
C ALA A 21 10.49 1.71 9.74
N VAL A 22 10.78 1.07 8.60
CA VAL A 22 12.16 0.65 8.25
C VAL A 22 13.00 1.87 7.88
N ARG A 23 12.45 2.78 7.06
CA ARG A 23 13.14 4.01 6.65
C ARG A 23 13.58 4.85 7.84
N ASP A 24 12.67 5.06 8.80
CA ASP A 24 12.91 5.90 9.97
C ASP A 24 13.97 5.30 10.92
N LYS A 25 14.29 4.02 10.76
CA LYS A 25 15.32 3.30 11.52
C LYS A 25 16.60 3.05 10.72
N LEU A 26 16.71 3.59 9.51
CA LEU A 26 17.94 3.51 8.74
C LEU A 26 19.08 4.14 9.55
N PRO A 27 20.24 3.49 9.60
CA PRO A 27 21.36 4.02 10.34
C PRO A 27 21.91 5.27 9.63
N ILE A 28 22.35 6.23 10.43
CA ILE A 28 22.79 7.55 9.96
C ILE A 28 24.33 7.59 9.98
N THR A 29 24.95 7.94 8.86
CA THR A 29 26.41 8.06 8.72
C THR A 29 26.97 9.43 9.14
N SER A 30 26.10 10.35 9.57
CA SER A 30 26.43 11.73 9.88
C SER A 30 27.22 11.92 11.17
N ASP A 31 27.23 10.94 12.09
CA ASP A 31 28.02 11.03 13.31
C ASP A 31 29.43 10.44 13.08
N PRO A 32 30.49 11.26 13.05
CA PRO A 32 31.86 10.76 12.93
C PRO A 32 32.34 9.98 14.16
N ASN A 33 31.69 10.12 15.31
CA ASN A 33 32.07 9.44 16.55
C ASN A 33 31.35 8.10 16.76
N ARG A 34 30.30 7.82 15.97
CA ARG A 34 29.55 6.58 16.06
C ARG A 34 29.67 5.80 14.74
N PRO A 35 30.58 4.82 14.66
CA PRO A 35 30.74 4.01 13.47
C PRO A 35 29.46 3.24 13.18
N LEU A 36 29.23 2.98 11.89
CA LEU A 36 28.10 2.21 11.42
C LEU A 36 28.27 0.74 11.82
N GLU A 37 27.26 0.16 12.47
CA GLU A 37 27.35 -1.21 13.01
C GLU A 37 26.74 -2.26 12.07
N ASN A 38 27.46 -3.36 11.85
CA ASN A 38 26.99 -4.52 11.09
C ASN A 38 25.62 -5.05 11.58
N VAL A 39 25.44 -5.13 12.90
CA VAL A 39 24.20 -5.61 13.52
C VAL A 39 23.02 -4.68 13.18
N ALA A 40 23.23 -3.37 13.14
CA ALA A 40 22.17 -2.42 12.82
C ALA A 40 21.71 -2.58 11.36
N VAL A 41 22.65 -2.72 10.42
CA VAL A 41 22.35 -2.95 9.00
C VAL A 41 21.67 -4.30 8.79
N ALA A 42 22.16 -5.37 9.44
CA ALA A 42 21.55 -6.70 9.37
C ALA A 42 20.11 -6.72 9.89
N ARG A 43 19.81 -5.97 10.97
CA ARG A 43 18.44 -5.81 11.47
C ARG A 43 17.53 -5.13 10.45
N GLN A 44 18.00 -4.09 9.76
CA GLN A 44 17.21 -3.44 8.71
C GLN A 44 16.99 -4.35 7.50
N LEU A 45 18.02 -5.11 7.08
CA LEU A 45 17.88 -6.12 6.03
C LEU A 45 16.85 -7.19 6.40
N SER A 46 16.86 -7.67 7.65
CA SER A 46 15.87 -8.63 8.13
C SER A 46 14.46 -8.05 8.11
N ALA A 47 14.27 -6.82 8.61
CA ALA A 47 12.96 -6.17 8.62
C ALA A 47 12.44 -5.92 7.20
N LEU A 48 13.30 -5.48 6.29
CA LEU A 48 12.96 -5.29 4.88
C LEU A 48 12.66 -6.62 4.18
N GLY A 49 13.39 -7.68 4.52
CA GLY A 49 13.12 -9.04 4.03
C GLY A 49 11.72 -9.51 4.42
N THR A 50 11.30 -9.27 5.66
CA THR A 50 9.92 -9.55 6.11
C THR A 50 8.89 -8.78 5.28
N LEU A 51 9.08 -7.48 5.06
CA LEU A 51 8.15 -6.67 4.24
C LEU A 51 8.09 -7.12 2.77
N LEU A 52 9.21 -7.58 2.20
CA LEU A 52 9.24 -8.14 0.84
C LEU A 52 8.46 -9.45 0.76
N THR A 53 8.56 -10.30 1.79
CA THR A 53 7.72 -11.51 1.89
C THR A 53 6.25 -11.15 2.01
N GLU A 54 5.90 -10.20 2.88
CA GLU A 54 4.53 -9.71 3.02
C GLU A 54 3.97 -9.15 1.70
N LEU A 55 4.76 -8.37 0.94
CA LEU A 55 4.38 -7.91 -0.40
C LEU A 55 4.09 -9.07 -1.36
N ALA A 56 4.96 -10.08 -1.39
CA ALA A 56 4.80 -11.23 -2.27
C ALA A 56 3.59 -12.08 -1.89
N ASP A 57 3.37 -12.29 -0.58
CA ASP A 57 2.20 -13.01 -0.06
C ASP A 57 0.91 -12.28 -0.42
N GLU A 58 0.92 -10.95 -0.37
CA GLU A 58 -0.25 -10.12 -0.66
C GLU A 58 -0.63 -10.15 -2.15
N VAL A 59 0.37 -10.19 -3.03
CA VAL A 59 0.21 -10.44 -4.47
C VAL A 59 -0.33 -11.85 -4.71
N LEU A 60 0.26 -12.87 -4.06
CA LEU A 60 -0.15 -14.27 -4.21
C LEU A 60 -1.60 -14.49 -3.76
N PHE A 61 -1.94 -13.98 -2.58
CA PHE A 61 -3.26 -14.07 -1.97
C PHE A 61 -4.32 -13.48 -2.91
N ARG A 62 -4.13 -12.24 -3.37
CA ARG A 62 -5.08 -11.59 -4.28
C ARG A 62 -5.12 -12.22 -5.66
N ALA A 63 -4.00 -12.69 -6.20
CA ALA A 63 -4.01 -13.39 -7.48
C ALA A 63 -4.83 -14.69 -7.41
N ALA A 64 -4.80 -15.39 -6.27
CA ALA A 64 -5.64 -16.55 -6.02
C ALA A 64 -7.12 -16.20 -5.87
N GLU A 65 -7.45 -15.10 -5.19
CA GLU A 65 -8.83 -14.60 -5.02
C GLU A 65 -9.40 -13.96 -6.30
N HIS A 66 -8.56 -13.35 -7.14
CA HIS A 66 -8.98 -12.70 -8.38
C HIS A 66 -9.67 -13.67 -9.34
N ARG A 67 -9.28 -14.95 -9.31
CA ARG A 67 -9.94 -16.02 -10.08
C ARG A 67 -11.38 -16.29 -9.64
N ARG A 68 -11.81 -15.79 -8.48
CA ARG A 68 -13.15 -15.99 -7.91
C ARG A 68 -14.04 -14.77 -8.06
N ASP A 69 -13.53 -13.55 -7.84
CA ASP A 69 -14.39 -12.37 -7.64
C ASP A 69 -14.15 -11.18 -8.62
N GLY A 70 -13.24 -11.30 -9.60
CA GLY A 70 -13.14 -10.40 -10.76
C GLY A 70 -12.74 -8.93 -10.52
N HIS A 71 -12.55 -8.47 -9.27
CA HIS A 71 -12.42 -7.04 -8.93
C HIS A 71 -11.14 -6.61 -8.16
N THR A 72 -10.03 -7.35 -8.22
CA THR A 72 -8.80 -7.07 -7.44
C THR A 72 -7.57 -6.59 -8.24
N ALA A 73 -7.72 -6.26 -9.53
CA ALA A 73 -6.57 -5.89 -10.37
C ALA A 73 -5.75 -4.66 -9.87
N PRO A 74 -6.35 -3.56 -9.36
CA PRO A 74 -5.57 -2.38 -8.94
C PRO A 74 -4.67 -2.63 -7.71
N ALA A 75 -5.17 -3.34 -6.71
CA ALA A 75 -4.40 -3.64 -5.50
C ALA A 75 -3.24 -4.61 -5.81
N ILE A 76 -3.49 -5.65 -6.62
CA ILE A 76 -2.44 -6.57 -7.10
C ILE A 76 -1.33 -5.79 -7.81
N MET A 77 -1.70 -4.89 -8.72
CA MET A 77 -0.74 -4.07 -9.45
C MET A 77 0.07 -3.17 -8.50
N ALA A 78 -0.57 -2.57 -7.49
CA ALA A 78 0.12 -1.72 -6.53
C ALA A 78 1.16 -2.48 -5.70
N PHE A 79 0.79 -3.64 -5.15
CA PHE A 79 1.73 -4.49 -4.40
C PHE A 79 2.87 -5.01 -5.30
N ALA A 80 2.55 -5.42 -6.53
CA ALA A 80 3.57 -5.86 -7.49
C ALA A 80 4.53 -4.72 -7.89
N ALA A 81 4.02 -3.51 -8.10
CA ALA A 81 4.83 -2.34 -8.44
C ALA A 81 5.78 -1.94 -7.30
N ALA A 82 5.37 -2.14 -6.04
CA ALA A 82 6.17 -1.86 -4.85
C ALA A 82 7.39 -2.79 -4.69
N VAL A 83 7.38 -4.00 -5.30
CA VAL A 83 8.49 -4.97 -5.18
C VAL A 83 9.80 -4.40 -5.72
N ARG A 84 9.76 -3.67 -6.84
CA ARG A 84 10.97 -3.12 -7.46
C ARG A 84 11.71 -2.14 -6.54
N PRO A 85 11.10 -1.01 -6.10
CA PRO A 85 11.79 -0.08 -5.22
C PRO A 85 12.14 -0.71 -3.86
N ALA A 86 11.33 -1.63 -3.33
CA ALA A 86 11.70 -2.37 -2.11
C ALA A 86 12.96 -3.22 -2.29
N SER A 87 13.11 -3.86 -3.45
CA SER A 87 14.31 -4.66 -3.79
C SER A 87 15.54 -3.78 -4.03
N GLU A 88 15.36 -2.58 -4.59
CA GLU A 88 16.43 -1.58 -4.72
C GLU A 88 16.93 -1.14 -3.35
N ALA A 89 16.04 -0.92 -2.38
CA ALA A 89 16.42 -0.64 -0.99
C ALA A 89 17.23 -1.79 -0.37
N ALA A 90 16.81 -3.04 -0.59
CA ALA A 90 17.51 -4.22 -0.08
C ALA A 90 18.90 -4.36 -0.69
N THR A 91 19.01 -4.11 -2.00
CA THR A 91 20.29 -4.11 -2.73
C THR A 91 21.23 -3.06 -2.15
N ALA A 92 20.73 -1.84 -1.93
CA ALA A 92 21.52 -0.75 -1.38
C ALA A 92 22.00 -1.06 0.05
N LEU A 93 21.14 -1.63 0.91
CA LEU A 93 21.56 -2.09 2.24
C LEU A 93 22.56 -3.25 2.19
N GLY A 94 22.46 -4.13 1.18
CA GLY A 94 23.44 -5.18 0.92
C GLY A 94 24.83 -4.63 0.60
N VAL A 95 24.92 -3.54 -0.17
CA VAL A 95 26.19 -2.84 -0.44
C VAL A 95 26.80 -2.33 0.87
N VAL A 96 25.99 -1.74 1.75
CA VAL A 96 26.46 -1.28 3.07
C VAL A 96 26.98 -2.44 3.90
N ALA A 97 26.23 -3.53 4.02
CA ALA A 97 26.63 -4.71 4.78
C ALA A 97 27.94 -5.32 4.25
N HIS A 98 28.09 -5.40 2.92
CA HIS A 98 29.33 -5.88 2.30
C HIS A 98 30.53 -5.00 2.67
N ARG A 99 30.37 -3.67 2.62
CA ARG A 99 31.45 -2.73 2.96
C ARG A 99 31.88 -2.85 4.42
N LEU A 100 30.92 -2.96 5.33
CA LEU A 100 31.21 -3.16 6.75
C LEU A 100 31.89 -4.51 7.02
N ALA A 101 31.46 -5.59 6.36
CA ALA A 101 32.12 -6.89 6.50
C ALA A 101 33.57 -6.87 5.96
N ALA A 102 33.79 -6.22 4.81
CA ALA A 102 35.12 -6.07 4.24
C ALA A 102 36.05 -5.27 5.17
N ARG A 103 35.52 -4.22 5.80
CA ARG A 103 36.25 -3.43 6.80
C ARG A 103 36.62 -4.26 8.03
N ASP A 104 35.66 -4.97 8.63
CA ASP A 104 35.92 -5.82 9.80
C ASP A 104 36.99 -6.88 9.50
N GLN A 105 36.99 -7.41 8.27
CA GLN A 105 38.01 -8.36 7.81
C GLN A 105 39.39 -7.69 7.65
N ALA A 106 39.45 -6.46 7.12
CA ALA A 106 40.71 -5.72 6.96
C ALA A 106 41.33 -5.36 8.32
N GLU A 107 40.52 -4.92 9.30
CA GLU A 107 40.97 -4.61 10.66
C GLU A 107 41.59 -5.84 11.35
N GLN A 108 41.12 -7.06 11.05
CA GLN A 108 41.66 -8.31 11.59
C GLN A 108 43.03 -8.71 11.01
N ILE A 109 43.35 -8.28 9.78
CA ILE A 109 44.58 -8.68 9.06
C ILE A 109 45.74 -7.72 9.37
N GLY A 110 45.47 -6.56 9.96
CA GLY A 110 46.45 -5.53 10.31
C GLY A 110 46.68 -4.55 9.15
N ASP A 111 46.53 -3.25 9.43
CA ASP A 111 46.43 -2.17 8.44
C ASP A 111 47.52 -2.15 7.36
N ALA A 112 47.08 -1.98 6.12
CA ALA A 112 47.93 -1.66 4.97
C ALA A 112 48.20 -0.14 4.88
N PRO A 113 49.36 0.29 4.34
CA PRO A 113 49.61 1.70 4.05
C PRO A 113 48.57 2.22 3.05
N GLY A 114 47.64 3.07 3.50
CA GLY A 114 46.50 3.57 2.71
C GLY A 114 45.14 3.50 3.42
N ALA A 115 45.05 2.84 4.58
CA ALA A 115 43.80 2.58 5.31
C ALA A 115 42.91 3.82 5.56
N ARG A 116 43.49 5.02 5.64
CA ARG A 116 42.75 6.27 5.89
C ARG A 116 41.92 6.73 4.68
N ASP A 117 42.49 6.69 3.48
CA ASP A 117 41.79 7.06 2.24
C ASP A 117 40.74 6.00 1.87
N GLU A 118 41.02 4.72 2.14
CA GLU A 118 40.06 3.63 1.98
C GLU A 118 38.87 3.76 2.96
N CYS A 119 39.12 4.13 4.22
CA CYS A 119 38.06 4.40 5.20
C CYS A 119 37.12 5.53 4.75
N ASP A 120 37.66 6.63 4.21
CA ASP A 120 36.86 7.76 3.75
C ASP A 120 36.05 7.40 2.49
N TYR A 121 36.65 6.63 1.56
CA TYR A 121 35.94 6.11 0.40
C TYR A 121 34.80 5.16 0.79
N ASP A 122 35.05 4.20 1.68
CA ASP A 122 34.02 3.26 2.13
C ASP A 122 32.89 3.97 2.89
N ARG A 123 33.21 5.00 3.67
CA ARG A 123 32.20 5.85 4.33
C ARG A 123 31.34 6.59 3.30
N LEU A 124 31.94 7.13 2.24
CA LEU A 124 31.21 7.79 1.15
C LEU A 124 30.28 6.80 0.43
N VAL A 125 30.78 5.60 0.09
CA VAL A 125 30.00 4.56 -0.57
C VAL A 125 28.84 4.10 0.30
N ALA A 126 29.08 3.83 1.59
CA ALA A 126 28.05 3.45 2.55
C ALA A 126 27.00 4.56 2.72
N GLY A 127 27.43 5.82 2.82
CA GLY A 127 26.52 6.98 2.88
C GLY A 127 25.65 7.11 1.64
N ASN A 128 26.22 6.97 0.44
CA ASN A 128 25.47 7.00 -0.81
C ASN A 128 24.46 5.84 -0.90
N ALA A 129 24.87 4.63 -0.51
CA ALA A 129 23.98 3.47 -0.50
C ALA A 129 22.83 3.64 0.51
N LEU A 130 23.07 4.17 1.70
CA LEU A 130 22.00 4.50 2.66
C LEU A 130 21.05 5.57 2.11
N GLY A 131 21.56 6.58 1.41
CA GLY A 131 20.74 7.58 0.73
C GLY A 131 19.87 6.98 -0.40
N MET A 132 20.38 5.97 -1.11
CA MET A 132 19.59 5.23 -2.10
C MET A 132 18.51 4.37 -1.44
N ALA A 133 18.84 3.69 -0.33
CA ALA A 133 17.88 2.92 0.45
C ALA A 133 16.75 3.81 0.99
N ASP A 134 17.08 4.98 1.56
CA ASP A 134 16.08 5.96 2.03
C ASP A 134 15.11 6.37 0.92
N LYS A 135 15.64 6.77 -0.24
CA LYS A 135 14.84 7.18 -1.40
C LYS A 135 13.91 6.06 -1.87
N ALA A 136 14.44 4.85 -1.97
CA ALA A 136 13.69 3.69 -2.45
C ALA A 136 12.59 3.24 -1.46
N LEU A 137 12.86 3.27 -0.15
CA LEU A 137 11.85 3.00 0.88
C LEU A 137 10.76 4.07 0.89
N ARG A 138 11.13 5.35 0.79
CA ARG A 138 10.16 6.45 0.69
C ARG A 138 9.29 6.30 -0.56
N GLN A 139 9.89 6.03 -1.71
CA GLN A 139 9.16 5.81 -2.96
C GLN A 139 8.15 4.66 -2.82
N THR A 140 8.59 3.52 -2.27
CA THR A 140 7.71 2.36 -2.02
C THR A 140 6.50 2.75 -1.16
N ALA A 141 6.73 3.44 -0.04
CA ALA A 141 5.65 3.86 0.86
C ALA A 141 4.70 4.88 0.22
N GLU A 142 5.22 5.82 -0.56
CA GLU A 142 4.44 6.82 -1.29
C GLU A 142 3.56 6.19 -2.37
N ASP A 143 4.10 5.26 -3.17
CA ASP A 143 3.36 4.56 -4.21
C ASP A 143 2.21 3.72 -3.64
N LEU A 144 2.45 3.01 -2.54
CA LEU A 144 1.42 2.25 -1.82
C LEU A 144 0.33 3.17 -1.24
N ARG A 145 0.71 4.31 -0.66
CA ARG A 145 -0.26 5.32 -0.18
C ARG A 145 -1.07 5.93 -1.32
N ALA A 146 -0.44 6.23 -2.44
CA ALA A 146 -1.12 6.75 -3.64
C ALA A 146 -2.12 5.73 -4.19
N ALA A 147 -1.74 4.46 -4.24
CA ALA A 147 -2.65 3.37 -4.62
C ALA A 147 -3.84 3.27 -3.64
N ALA A 148 -3.59 3.31 -2.34
CA ALA A 148 -4.66 3.29 -1.33
C ALA A 148 -5.65 4.46 -1.48
N ALA A 149 -5.15 5.65 -1.83
CA ALA A 149 -5.99 6.82 -2.10
C ALA A 149 -6.84 6.62 -3.37
N ALA A 150 -6.27 6.03 -4.43
CA ALA A 150 -6.98 5.75 -5.67
C ALA A 150 -8.04 4.64 -5.53
N THR A 151 -7.85 3.68 -4.62
CA THR A 151 -8.81 2.58 -4.35
C THR A 151 -9.93 2.99 -3.39
N SER A 152 -9.79 4.11 -2.68
CA SER A 152 -10.83 4.60 -1.77
C SER A 152 -12.07 5.06 -2.54
N PRO A 153 -13.30 4.66 -2.15
CA PRO A 153 -14.51 5.14 -2.81
C PRO A 153 -14.60 6.67 -2.64
N SER A 154 -14.64 7.38 -3.77
CA SER A 154 -14.76 8.83 -3.81
C SER A 154 -15.91 9.31 -2.93
N SER A 155 -15.65 10.24 -2.01
CA SER A 155 -16.70 10.87 -1.19
C SER A 155 -17.81 11.48 -2.05
N ALA A 156 -17.53 11.83 -3.31
CA ALA A 156 -18.52 12.35 -4.24
C ALA A 156 -19.64 11.36 -4.56
N SER A 157 -19.40 10.05 -4.57
CA SER A 157 -20.45 9.06 -4.76
C SER A 157 -21.27 8.82 -3.49
N ALA A 158 -20.65 8.95 -2.31
CA ALA A 158 -21.35 8.95 -1.02
C ALA A 158 -22.21 10.21 -0.82
N ASP A 159 -21.71 11.39 -1.22
CA ASP A 159 -22.45 12.66 -1.16
C ASP A 159 -23.54 12.74 -2.23
N ALA A 160 -23.32 12.19 -3.43
CA ALA A 160 -24.37 12.03 -4.44
C ALA A 160 -25.44 10.99 -4.03
N ALA A 161 -25.06 9.93 -3.30
CA ALA A 161 -26.03 9.01 -2.70
C ALA A 161 -26.81 9.68 -1.57
N ARG A 162 -26.13 10.43 -0.69
CA ARG A 162 -26.75 11.19 0.40
C ARG A 162 -27.68 12.29 -0.12
N SER A 163 -27.31 12.97 -1.20
CA SER A 163 -28.14 13.98 -1.86
C SER A 163 -29.38 13.40 -2.55
N ARG A 164 -29.33 12.13 -3.00
CA ARG A 164 -30.49 11.40 -3.53
C ARG A 164 -31.42 10.89 -2.43
N SER A 165 -30.89 10.56 -1.25
CA SER A 165 -31.71 10.15 -0.10
C SER A 165 -32.50 11.28 0.54
N THR A 166 -32.10 12.55 0.37
CA THR A 166 -32.84 13.72 0.87
C THR A 166 -33.95 14.20 -0.07
N THR A 167 -34.17 13.54 -1.22
CA THR A 167 -35.25 13.87 -2.17
C THR A 167 -36.43 12.89 -2.15
N ALA A 168 -36.51 11.99 -1.17
CA ALA A 168 -37.61 11.04 -1.01
C ALA A 168 -38.54 11.40 0.17
N THR A 169 -39.06 12.63 0.21
CA THR A 169 -40.30 12.94 0.96
C THR A 169 -41.04 14.09 0.28
N THR A 170 -41.57 13.85 -0.91
CA THR A 170 -42.84 14.46 -1.30
C THR A 170 -43.87 13.36 -1.23
N SER A 171 -44.70 13.44 -0.18
CA SER A 171 -45.92 12.65 -0.03
C SER A 171 -46.69 12.64 -1.37
N PRO A 172 -47.14 11.48 -1.88
CA PRO A 172 -48.09 11.48 -2.98
C PRO A 172 -49.39 12.09 -2.46
N MET A 173 -49.76 13.24 -3.03
CA MET A 173 -51.07 13.85 -2.85
C MET A 173 -52.14 12.78 -3.18
N PRO A 174 -53.15 12.58 -2.32
CA PRO A 174 -54.18 11.57 -2.58
C PRO A 174 -54.95 11.94 -3.87
N PRO A 175 -55.30 10.95 -4.71
CA PRO A 175 -56.08 11.21 -5.92
C PRO A 175 -57.49 11.69 -5.55
N PRO A 176 -58.11 12.59 -6.35
CA PRO A 176 -59.49 12.99 -6.14
C PRO A 176 -60.43 11.79 -6.34
N ALA A 177 -61.42 11.68 -5.45
CA ALA A 177 -62.40 10.59 -5.43
C ALA A 177 -63.15 10.49 -6.78
N ALA A 178 -63.02 9.34 -7.44
CA ALA A 178 -63.85 8.98 -8.57
C ALA A 178 -65.27 8.66 -8.08
N ALA A 179 -66.26 9.32 -8.68
CA ALA A 179 -67.68 9.06 -8.44
C ALA A 179 -68.07 7.63 -8.87
N PRO A 180 -69.00 6.97 -8.16
CA PRO A 180 -69.42 5.61 -8.49
C PRO A 180 -70.17 5.56 -9.84
N PRO A 181 -69.99 4.50 -10.64
CA PRO A 181 -70.72 4.31 -11.89
C PRO A 181 -72.21 4.04 -11.62
N ALA A 182 -73.07 4.66 -12.43
CA ALA A 182 -74.51 4.44 -12.42
C ALA A 182 -74.85 2.99 -12.81
N VAL A 183 -75.76 2.40 -12.04
CA VAL A 183 -76.27 1.04 -12.19
C VAL A 183 -77.15 0.95 -13.45
N HIS A 184 -76.77 0.11 -14.42
CA HIS A 184 -77.64 -0.24 -15.54
C HIS A 184 -78.62 -1.35 -15.12
N PRO A 185 -79.94 -1.17 -15.32
CA PRO A 185 -80.92 -2.19 -14.96
C PRO A 185 -80.96 -3.32 -15.99
N TYR A 186 -80.74 -4.54 -15.48
CA TYR A 186 -81.02 -5.82 -16.14
C TYR A 186 -82.47 -5.87 -16.66
N ARG A 187 -82.67 -6.21 -17.94
CA ARG A 187 -83.96 -6.75 -18.44
C ARG A 187 -83.78 -8.22 -18.80
N ILE A 188 -84.38 -9.06 -17.97
CA ILE A 188 -84.67 -10.46 -18.25
C ILE A 188 -85.83 -10.48 -19.26
N ALA A 189 -85.63 -11.11 -20.43
CA ALA A 189 -86.71 -11.51 -21.31
C ALA A 189 -86.75 -13.04 -21.38
N ARG A 190 -87.89 -13.58 -20.99
CA ARG A 190 -88.23 -15.01 -20.84
C ARG A 190 -89.41 -15.29 -21.78
N GLY A 191 -89.32 -16.38 -22.56
CA GLY A 191 -90.42 -16.96 -23.35
C GLY A 191 -90.40 -16.53 -24.82
N ARG A 192 -90.58 -17.41 -25.80
CA ARG A 192 -91.32 -18.67 -25.82
C ARG A 192 -90.70 -19.65 -26.82
#